data_AF-A0A961H9M7-F1
#
_entry.id   AF-A0A961H9M7-F1
#
_cell.length_a   1.000
_cell.length_b   1.000
_cell.length_c   1.000
_cell.angle_alpha   90.00
_cell.angle_beta   90.00
_cell.angle_gamma   90.00
#
_symmetry.space_group_name_H-M   'P 1'
#
loop_
_entity.id
_entity.type
_entity.pdbx_description
1 polymer ?
#
loop_
_entity_poly.entity_id
_entity_poly.type
_entity_poly.pdbx_seq_one_letter_code
_entity_poly.pdbx_strand_id
1 'polypeptide(L)'
;MYFDGTTLAALLSDPERAAASAPAIAAAGPRYTSPLAVIEAAMELPDLGEDELTAFLDAQKIELRDMPPGRHLVEGSMSTEGDLKDRLHKACAAYYETDVFVLPSGDAVVLQTEVAPMDTPPAQ
;
A
#
# COMPACT_ATOMS: atom_id res chain seq x y z
N MET A 1 4.02 3.91 5.10
CA MET A 1 3.56 3.54 3.76
C MET A 1 2.25 4.24 3.41
N TYR A 2 2.15 4.85 2.24
CA TYR A 2 0.95 5.53 1.74
C TYR A 2 0.24 4.70 0.66
N PHE A 3 -1.07 4.54 0.75
CA PHE A 3 -1.89 3.78 -0.19
C PHE A 3 -2.68 4.77 -1.06
N ASP A 4 -2.39 4.79 -2.36
CA ASP A 4 -3.12 5.58 -3.35
C ASP A 4 -4.44 4.92 -3.77
N GLY A 5 -5.27 5.65 -4.52
CA GLY A 5 -6.59 5.15 -4.90
C GLY A 5 -6.53 3.92 -5.81
N THR A 6 -5.52 3.83 -6.67
CA THR A 6 -5.32 2.67 -7.57
C THR A 6 -5.00 1.41 -6.78
N THR A 7 -4.12 1.53 -5.79
CA THR A 7 -3.73 0.44 -4.89
C THR A 7 -4.90 -0.01 -4.04
N LEU A 8 -5.66 0.94 -3.47
CA LEU A 8 -6.85 0.62 -2.68
C LEU A 8 -7.89 -0.12 -3.54
N ALA A 9 -8.22 0.39 -4.73
CA ALA A 9 -9.16 -0.27 -5.63
C ALA A 9 -8.70 -1.69 -6.01
N ALA A 10 -7.42 -1.86 -6.30
CA ALA A 10 -6.85 -3.16 -6.63
C ALA A 10 -6.92 -4.17 -5.47
N LEU A 11 -6.77 -3.73 -4.22
CA LEU A 11 -6.88 -4.61 -3.05
C LEU A 11 -8.34 -4.90 -2.68
N LEU A 12 -9.23 -3.92 -2.84
CA LEU A 12 -10.65 -4.05 -2.54
C LEU A 12 -11.39 -4.94 -3.54
N SER A 13 -10.98 -4.91 -4.82
CA SER A 13 -11.61 -5.69 -5.89
C SER A 13 -11.15 -7.15 -5.95
N ASP A 14 -10.03 -7.50 -5.30
CA ASP A 14 -9.40 -8.81 -5.41
C ASP A 14 -8.97 -9.32 -4.01
N PRO A 15 -9.80 -10.15 -3.35
CA PRO A 15 -9.49 -10.72 -2.04
C PRO A 15 -8.23 -11.60 -2.04
N GLU A 16 -7.92 -12.27 -3.15
CA GLU A 16 -6.71 -13.11 -3.25
C GLU A 16 -5.46 -12.22 -3.29
N ARG A 17 -5.50 -11.14 -4.05
CA ARG A 17 -4.43 -10.13 -4.07
C ARG A 17 -4.28 -9.43 -2.73
N ALA A 18 -5.38 -9.12 -2.05
CA ALA A 18 -5.34 -8.57 -0.69
C ALA A 18 -4.66 -9.53 0.28
N ALA A 19 -5.01 -10.82 0.24
CA ALA A 19 -4.37 -11.85 1.05
C ALA A 19 -2.87 -12.01 0.73
N ALA A 20 -2.51 -12.02 -0.57
CA ALA A 20 -1.13 -12.11 -1.01
C ALA A 20 -0.28 -10.89 -0.59
N SER A 21 -0.89 -9.71 -0.55
CA SER A 21 -0.22 -8.45 -0.17
C SER A 21 -0.19 -8.23 1.35
N ALA A 22 -1.01 -8.94 2.13
CA ALA A 22 -1.14 -8.73 3.57
C ALA A 22 0.19 -8.78 4.35
N PRO A 23 1.15 -9.69 4.07
CA PRO A 23 2.45 -9.68 4.75
C PRO A 23 3.26 -8.41 4.44
N ALA A 24 3.26 -7.96 3.18
CA ALA A 24 3.95 -6.74 2.77
C ALA A 24 3.32 -5.49 3.39
N ILE A 25 2.00 -5.42 3.42
CA ILE A 25 1.24 -4.35 4.08
C ILE A 25 1.57 -4.32 5.57
N ALA A 26 1.54 -5.46 6.25
CA ALA A 26 1.84 -5.56 7.68
C ALA A 26 3.29 -5.14 8.02
N ALA A 27 4.25 -5.43 7.13
CA ALA A 27 5.65 -5.05 7.29
C ALA A 27 5.93 -3.56 6.98
N ALA A 28 5.00 -2.84 6.36
CA ALA A 28 5.21 -1.49 5.82
C ALA A 28 5.24 -0.36 6.89
N GLY A 29 5.17 -0.71 8.18
CA GLY A 29 5.18 0.24 9.29
C GLY A 29 3.85 1.01 9.43
N PRO A 30 3.89 2.31 9.80
CA PRO A 30 2.70 3.16 9.78
C PRO A 30 2.09 3.19 8.38
N ARG A 31 0.78 2.99 8.25
CA ARG A 31 0.08 2.90 6.97
C ARG A 31 -0.95 4.00 6.88
N TYR A 32 -0.91 4.78 5.80
CA TYR A 32 -1.73 5.97 5.62
C TYR A 32 -2.44 5.94 4.28
N THR A 33 -3.59 6.59 4.21
CA THR A 33 -4.22 6.98 2.95
C THR A 33 -4.84 8.37 3.09
N SER A 34 -5.34 8.95 2.00
CA SER A 34 -6.02 10.24 2.02
C SER A 34 -7.47 10.16 1.54
N PRO A 35 -8.33 11.14 1.88
CA PRO A 35 -9.68 11.22 1.35
C PRO A 35 -9.75 11.14 -0.16
N LEU A 36 -8.77 11.70 -0.87
CA LEU A 36 -8.68 11.60 -2.33
C LEU A 36 -8.58 10.14 -2.80
N ALA A 37 -7.66 9.36 -2.21
CA ALA A 37 -7.47 7.96 -2.56
C ALA A 37 -8.72 7.11 -2.26
N VAL A 38 -9.41 7.40 -1.16
CA VAL A 38 -10.69 6.76 -0.81
C VAL A 38 -11.78 7.07 -1.85
N ILE A 39 -11.93 8.34 -2.22
CA ILE A 39 -12.91 8.76 -3.24
C ILE A 39 -12.62 8.10 -4.58
N GLU A 40 -11.36 8.04 -5.00
CA GLU A 40 -10.97 7.39 -6.24
C GLU A 40 -11.27 5.89 -6.23
N ALA A 41 -10.98 5.20 -5.12
CA ALA A 41 -11.29 3.77 -4.99
C ALA A 41 -12.81 3.52 -5.04
N ALA A 42 -13.61 4.36 -4.39
CA ALA A 42 -15.07 4.29 -4.45
C ALA A 42 -15.62 4.61 -5.85
N MET A 43 -14.97 5.50 -6.61
CA MET A 43 -15.36 5.80 -8.00
C MET A 43 -15.05 4.63 -8.95
N GLU A 44 -13.95 3.92 -8.72
CA GLU A 44 -13.57 2.73 -9.50
C GLU A 44 -14.44 1.52 -9.14
N LEU A 45 -14.90 1.44 -7.89
CA LEU A 45 -15.73 0.36 -7.35
C LEU A 45 -17.08 0.91 -6.85
N PRO A 46 -17.99 1.35 -7.75
CA PRO A 46 -19.21 2.07 -7.37
C PRO A 46 -20.22 1.21 -6.59
N ASP A 47 -20.10 -0.11 -6.66
CA ASP A 47 -20.93 -1.05 -5.90
C ASP A 47 -20.40 -1.29 -4.48
N LEU A 48 -19.19 -0.80 -4.17
CA LEU A 48 -18.57 -0.90 -2.85
C LEU A 48 -19.11 0.22 -1.96
N GLY A 49 -19.69 -0.12 -0.82
CA GLY A 49 -20.18 0.86 0.15
C GLY A 49 -19.07 1.48 1.00
N GLU A 50 -19.41 2.60 1.64
CA GLU A 50 -18.54 3.28 2.61
C GLU A 50 -18.12 2.36 3.77
N ASP A 51 -19.04 1.50 4.23
CA ASP A 51 -18.80 0.54 5.31
C ASP A 51 -17.75 -0.50 4.92
N GLU A 52 -17.81 -1.07 3.71
CA GLU A 52 -16.82 -2.04 3.26
C GLU A 52 -15.43 -1.42 3.11
N LEU A 53 -15.35 -0.21 2.56
CA LEU A 53 -14.09 0.50 2.42
C LEU A 53 -13.48 0.82 3.79
N THR A 54 -14.28 1.34 4.71
CA THR A 54 -13.84 1.64 6.08
C THR A 54 -13.40 0.38 6.82
N ALA A 55 -14.17 -0.70 6.71
CA ALA A 55 -13.81 -2.00 7.30
C ALA A 55 -12.49 -2.55 6.74
N PHE A 56 -12.22 -2.38 5.45
CA PHE A 56 -10.95 -2.75 4.85
C PHE A 56 -9.78 -1.94 5.42
N LEU A 57 -9.91 -0.62 5.50
CA LEU A 57 -8.88 0.24 6.09
C LEU A 57 -8.59 -0.15 7.54
N ASP A 58 -9.63 -0.42 8.33
CA ASP A 58 -9.52 -0.84 9.73
C ASP A 58 -8.86 -2.22 9.90
N ALA A 59 -9.22 -3.17 9.03
CA ALA A 59 -8.63 -4.51 9.01
C ALA A 59 -7.13 -4.45 8.67
N GLN A 60 -6.77 -3.62 7.69
CA GLN A 60 -5.39 -3.42 7.25
C GLN A 60 -4.62 -2.38 8.08
N LYS A 61 -5.24 -1.79 9.11
CA LYS A 61 -4.66 -0.72 9.95
C LYS A 61 -4.07 0.42 9.12
N ILE A 62 -4.77 0.79 8.04
CA ILE A 62 -4.46 1.93 7.19
C ILE A 62 -5.25 3.12 7.75
N GLU A 63 -4.55 4.10 8.30
CA GLU A 63 -5.15 5.30 8.88
C GLU A 63 -5.52 6.29 7.77
N LEU A 64 -6.79 6.72 7.75
CA LEU A 64 -7.25 7.81 6.89
C LEU A 64 -6.75 9.15 7.46
N ARG A 65 -5.93 9.88 6.71
CA ARG A 65 -5.40 11.20 7.10
C ARG A 65 -5.82 12.26 6.12
N ASP A 66 -6.00 13.49 6.62
CA ASP A 66 -6.31 14.64 5.77
C ASP A 66 -5.29 14.82 4.63
N MET A 67 -5.68 15.54 3.59
CA MET A 67 -4.68 15.99 2.63
C MET A 67 -3.78 17.07 3.27
N PRO A 68 -2.52 17.19 2.82
CA PRO A 68 -1.63 18.25 3.28
C PRO A 68 -2.30 19.64 3.14
N PRO A 69 -1.98 20.60 4.04
CA PRO A 69 -2.45 21.97 3.88
C PRO A 69 -2.14 22.50 2.48
N GLY A 70 -3.03 23.32 1.92
CA GLY A 70 -3.00 23.67 0.49
C GLY A 70 -1.64 24.14 -0.03
N ARG A 71 -0.88 24.91 0.77
CA ARG A 71 0.50 25.31 0.42
C ARG A 71 1.42 24.10 0.23
N HIS A 72 1.45 23.17 1.17
CA HIS A 72 2.30 21.97 1.12
C HIS A 72 1.87 21.03 0.00
N LEU A 73 0.56 20.89 -0.23
CA LEU A 73 0.05 20.07 -1.32
C LEU A 73 0.49 20.62 -2.69
N VAL A 74 0.38 21.93 -2.90
CA VAL A 74 0.82 22.59 -4.15
C VAL A 74 2.33 22.46 -4.32
N GLU A 75 3.13 22.81 -3.31
CA GLU A 75 4.59 22.70 -3.36
C GLU A 75 5.04 21.26 -3.65
N GLY A 76 4.48 20.26 -2.95
CA GLY A 76 4.81 18.85 -3.15
C GLY A 76 4.41 18.33 -4.54
N SER A 77 3.22 18.71 -5.03
CA SER A 77 2.72 18.25 -6.34
C SER A 77 3.53 18.84 -7.50
N MET A 78 4.06 20.06 -7.34
CA MET A 78 4.92 20.70 -8.34
C MET A 78 6.35 20.14 -8.31
N SER A 79 6.77 19.54 -7.21
CA SER A 79 8.13 19.00 -7.01
C SER A 79 8.28 17.53 -7.44
N THR A 80 7.22 16.90 -7.93
CA THR A 80 7.20 15.49 -8.35
C THR A 80 6.88 15.34 -9.84
N GLU A 81 7.13 14.16 -10.41
CA GLU A 81 6.77 13.83 -11.79
C GLU A 81 5.63 12.81 -11.85
N GLY A 82 4.97 12.72 -13.00
CA GLY A 82 3.79 11.90 -13.24
C GLY A 82 2.58 12.72 -13.69
N ASP A 83 1.44 12.05 -13.83
CA ASP A 83 0.17 12.72 -14.07
C ASP A 83 -0.35 13.46 -12.82
N LEU A 84 -1.52 14.09 -12.92
CA LEU A 84 -2.11 14.84 -11.81
C LEU A 84 -2.31 13.95 -10.56
N LYS A 85 -2.79 12.73 -10.75
CA LYS A 85 -3.11 11.80 -9.66
C LYS A 85 -1.84 11.35 -8.96
N ASP A 86 -0.84 10.93 -9.74
CA ASP A 86 0.48 10.54 -9.24
C ASP A 86 1.11 11.65 -8.41
N ARG A 87 1.06 12.89 -8.89
CA ARG A 87 1.62 14.05 -8.20
C ARG A 87 0.94 14.31 -6.86
N LEU A 88 -0.39 14.24 -6.81
CA LEU A 88 -1.16 14.47 -5.58
C LEU A 88 -0.87 13.39 -4.54
N HIS A 89 -0.80 12.12 -4.94
CA HIS A 89 -0.47 11.02 -4.01
C HIS A 89 0.97 11.10 -3.52
N LYS A 90 1.94 11.36 -4.41
CA LYS A 90 3.35 11.54 -4.00
C LYS A 90 3.52 12.73 -3.06
N ALA A 91 2.77 13.82 -3.26
CA ALA A 91 2.76 14.95 -2.34
C ALA A 91 2.19 14.58 -0.97
N CYS A 92 1.10 13.80 -0.91
CA CYS A 92 0.55 13.30 0.36
C CYS A 92 1.55 12.39 1.07
N ALA A 93 2.17 11.46 0.34
CA ALA A 93 3.14 10.52 0.88
C ALA A 93 4.36 11.27 1.46
N ALA A 94 4.93 12.21 0.68
CA ALA A 94 6.07 13.01 1.11
C ALA A 94 5.76 13.87 2.36
N TYR A 95 4.57 14.48 2.43
CA TYR A 95 4.17 15.29 3.58
C TYR A 95 4.07 14.47 4.88
N TYR A 96 3.66 13.21 4.77
CA TYR A 96 3.61 12.27 5.91
C TYR A 96 4.87 11.43 6.06
N GLU A 97 5.98 11.83 5.42
CA GLU A 97 7.29 11.19 5.51
C GLU A 97 7.23 9.68 5.22
N THR A 98 6.47 9.32 4.19
CA THR A 98 6.26 7.94 3.78
C THR A 98 6.43 7.76 2.29
N ASP A 99 6.76 6.54 1.88
CA ASP A 99 6.72 6.11 0.49
C ASP A 99 5.31 5.64 0.07
N VAL A 100 5.03 5.69 -1.24
CA VAL A 100 3.82 5.11 -1.84
C VAL A 100 3.98 3.59 -1.91
N PHE A 101 2.97 2.84 -1.48
CA PHE A 101 2.95 1.39 -1.59
C PHE A 101 2.89 0.97 -3.05
N VAL A 102 3.73 0.02 -3.42
CA VAL A 102 3.68 -0.62 -4.73
C VAL A 102 3.24 -2.06 -4.50
N LEU A 103 2.16 -2.46 -5.19
CA LEU A 103 1.70 -3.83 -5.16
C LEU A 103 2.83 -4.77 -5.61
N PRO A 104 3.10 -5.85 -4.87
CA PRO A 104 4.10 -6.81 -5.30
C PRO A 104 3.68 -7.41 -6.64
N SER A 105 4.56 -7.29 -7.65
CA SER A 105 4.45 -8.06 -8.89
C SER A 105 4.41 -9.54 -8.51
N GLY A 106 3.44 -10.29 -9.03
CA GLY A 106 3.06 -11.65 -8.60
C GLY A 106 4.10 -12.77 -8.73
N ASP A 107 5.40 -12.47 -8.80
CA ASP A 107 6.45 -13.47 -8.70
C ASP A 107 6.76 -13.71 -7.21
N ALA A 108 5.97 -14.60 -6.61
CA ALA A 108 6.27 -15.15 -5.31
C ALA A 108 7.66 -15.81 -5.36
N VAL A 109 8.67 -15.15 -4.79
CA VAL A 109 9.96 -15.78 -4.52
C VAL A 109 9.74 -16.80 -3.40
N VAL A 110 9.62 -18.06 -3.80
CA VAL A 110 9.69 -19.19 -2.89
C VAL A 110 11.08 -19.17 -2.26
N LEU A 111 11.17 -18.75 -1.00
CA LEU A 111 12.39 -18.89 -0.21
C LEU A 111 12.67 -20.39 -0.08
N GLN A 112 13.58 -20.90 -0.91
CA GLN A 112 14.16 -22.23 -0.71
C GLN A 112 14.93 -22.19 0.61
N THR A 113 14.39 -22.87 1.62
CA THR A 113 15.12 -23.19 2.83
C THR A 113 16.17 -24.22 2.45
N GLU A 114 17.41 -23.77 2.25
CA GLU A 114 18.56 -24.65 2.13
C GLU A 114 18.79 -25.32 3.49
N VAL A 115 18.40 -26.59 3.58
CA VAL A 115 18.65 -27.44 4.74
C VAL A 115 20.15 -27.75 4.76
N ALA A 116 20.86 -27.20 5.76
CA ALA A 116 22.27 -27.47 5.97
C ALA A 116 22.53 -28.99 6.13
N PRO A 117 23.54 -29.56 5.44
CA PRO A 117 23.86 -30.97 5.59
C PRO A 117 24.48 -31.27 6.96
N MET A 118 23.93 -32.30 7.59
CA MET A 118 24.31 -32.85 8.88
C MET A 118 25.69 -33.52 8.78
N ASP A 119 26.67 -32.97 9.49
CA ASP A 119 28.04 -33.49 9.58
C ASP A 119 28.04 -34.87 10.27
N THR A 120 28.65 -35.86 9.62
CA THR A 120 28.75 -37.25 10.13
C THR A 120 30.06 -37.40 10.92
N PRO A 121 30.07 -38.04 12.12
CA PRO A 121 31.27 -38.10 12.96
C PRO A 121 32.31 -39.12 12.44
N PRO A 122 33.58 -39.03 12.88
CA PRO A 122 34.70 -39.68 12.23
C PRO A 122 34.77 -41.18 12.56
N ALA A 123 35.15 -41.98 11.57
CA ALA A 123 35.60 -43.35 11.77
C ALA A 123 37.14 -43.39 11.94
N GLN A 124 37.55 -44.32 12.80
CA GLN A 124 38.87 -44.59 13.39
C GLN A 124 40.05 -44.67 12.41
#